data_AF-A0A8T9BV10-F1
#
_entry.id   AF-A0A8T9BV10-F1
#
_cell.length_a   1.000
_cell.length_b   1.000
_cell.length_c   1.000
_cell.angle_alpha   90.00
_cell.angle_beta   90.00
_cell.angle_gamma   90.00
#
_symmetry.space_group_name_H-M   'P 1'
#
loop_
_entity.id
_entity.type
_entity.pdbx_description
1 polymer ?
#
loop_
_entity_poly.entity_id
_entity_poly.type
_entity_poly.pdbx_seq_one_letter_code
_entity_poly.pdbx_strand_id
1 'polypeptide(L)'
;VPRASPKVPTYEYYGFVLYLFSSLTFLMYLLWSYLPSPFLHALGIYYYPNRWWSLALPSFLVMLLVYIYVALASYNTGYLTLPLSSIETIIDDAANIATLDERGRKAAGVRERRKERADRGLRDWQSVWSQGTDAVMDVPLGGVCEVLYGELRDNGEE
;
A
#
# COMPACT_ATOMS: atom_id res chain seq x y z
N VAL A 1 -41.54 -25.73 -2.13
CA VAL A 1 -40.83 -24.48 -2.48
C VAL A 1 -39.39 -24.58 -1.96
N PRO A 2 -38.37 -24.65 -2.82
CA PRO A 2 -36.99 -24.63 -2.36
C PRO A 2 -36.68 -23.23 -1.86
N ARG A 3 -36.42 -23.09 -0.57
CA ARG A 3 -35.96 -21.84 0.04
C ARG A 3 -34.53 -21.61 -0.44
N ALA A 4 -34.26 -20.46 -1.06
CA ALA A 4 -32.92 -20.01 -1.35
C ALA A 4 -32.12 -20.01 -0.04
N SER A 5 -31.29 -21.02 0.17
CA SER A 5 -30.29 -21.00 1.22
C SER A 5 -29.27 -19.93 0.81
N PRO A 6 -29.08 -18.85 1.59
CA PRO A 6 -28.06 -17.88 1.28
C PRO A 6 -26.72 -18.60 1.22
N LYS A 7 -25.90 -18.32 0.20
CA LYS A 7 -24.55 -18.85 0.11
C LYS A 7 -23.77 -18.29 1.28
N VAL A 8 -23.73 -19.05 2.38
CA VAL A 8 -23.06 -18.66 3.62
C VAL A 8 -21.62 -18.32 3.24
N PRO A 9 -21.10 -17.14 3.62
CA PRO A 9 -19.69 -16.82 3.43
C PRO A 9 -18.85 -17.87 4.15
N THR A 10 -18.35 -18.86 3.41
CA THR A 10 -17.60 -20.01 3.95
C THR A 10 -16.21 -19.61 4.47
N TYR A 11 -15.88 -18.32 4.49
CA TYR A 11 -14.58 -17.78 4.88
C TYR A 11 -14.39 -17.65 6.41
N GLU A 12 -15.47 -17.51 7.18
CA GLU A 12 -15.40 -17.27 8.63
C GLU A 12 -14.77 -18.46 9.39
N TYR A 13 -15.09 -19.69 8.96
CA TYR A 13 -14.55 -20.89 9.58
C TYR A 13 -13.05 -21.04 9.37
N TYR A 14 -12.51 -20.62 8.21
CA TYR A 14 -11.05 -20.67 7.99
C TYR A 14 -10.32 -19.72 8.93
N GLY A 15 -10.86 -18.51 9.15
CA GLY A 15 -10.31 -17.56 10.12
C GLY A 15 -10.36 -18.10 11.54
N PHE A 16 -11.47 -18.71 11.95
CA PHE A 16 -11.62 -19.33 13.26
C PHE A 16 -10.64 -20.50 13.48
N VAL A 17 -10.52 -21.39 12.49
CA VAL A 17 -9.59 -22.54 12.55
C VAL A 17 -8.14 -22.05 12.60
N LEU A 18 -7.77 -21.06 11.78
CA LEU A 18 -6.45 -20.46 11.80
C LEU A 18 -6.16 -19.76 13.14
N TYR A 19 -7.13 -19.06 13.72
CA TYR A 19 -6.99 -18.45 15.04
C TYR A 19 -6.75 -19.49 16.13
N LEU A 20 -7.52 -20.58 16.15
CA LEU A 20 -7.39 -21.64 17.15
C LEU A 20 -6.05 -22.40 16.99
N PHE A 21 -5.65 -22.69 15.75
CA PHE A 21 -4.38 -23.35 15.47
C PHE A 21 -3.16 -22.45 15.76
N SER A 22 -3.22 -21.17 15.38
CA SER A 22 -2.14 -20.21 15.64
C SER A 22 -1.97 -19.94 17.13
N SER A 23 -3.06 -19.74 17.87
CA SER A 23 -3.01 -19.54 19.33
C SER A 23 -2.47 -20.78 20.06
N LEU A 24 -2.90 -21.99 19.68
CA LEU A 24 -2.37 -23.23 20.25
C LEU A 24 -0.87 -23.39 19.95
N THR A 25 -0.46 -23.19 18.70
CA THR A 25 0.94 -23.29 18.29
C THR A 25 1.81 -22.26 18.98
N PHE A 26 1.31 -21.03 19.14
CA PHE A 26 1.99 -19.97 19.86
C PHE A 26 2.16 -20.29 21.35
N LEU A 27 1.12 -20.82 22.01
CA LEU A 27 1.22 -21.26 23.41
C LEU A 27 2.22 -22.41 23.57
N MET A 28 2.21 -23.39 22.65
CA MET A 28 3.20 -24.48 22.65
C MET A 28 4.62 -23.94 22.46
N TYR A 29 4.81 -22.94 21.59
CA TYR A 29 6.10 -22.28 21.39
C TYR A 29 6.58 -21.52 22.63
N LEU A 30 5.70 -20.79 23.32
CA LEU A 30 6.01 -20.12 24.58
C LEU A 30 6.35 -21.14 25.68
N LEU A 31 5.57 -22.22 25.78
CA LEU A 31 5.84 -23.27 26.74
C LEU A 31 7.21 -23.90 26.47
N TRP A 32 7.51 -24.27 25.22
CA TRP A 32 8.79 -24.85 24.85
C TRP A 32 9.98 -23.90 25.12
N SER A 33 9.82 -22.60 24.85
CA SER A 33 10.89 -21.60 25.05
C SER A 33 11.18 -21.31 26.52
N TYR A 34 10.15 -21.13 27.35
CA TYR A 34 10.30 -20.70 28.75
C TYR A 34 10.36 -21.85 29.77
N LEU A 35 9.90 -23.07 29.42
CA LEU A 35 9.85 -24.17 30.39
C LEU A 35 11.25 -24.76 30.69
N PRO A 36 11.65 -24.92 31.97
CA PRO A 36 12.97 -25.45 32.33
C PRO A 36 13.16 -26.91 31.89
N SER A 37 14.40 -27.30 31.59
CA SER A 37 14.73 -28.66 31.13
C SER A 37 14.22 -29.79 32.05
N PRO A 38 14.31 -29.71 33.39
CA PRO A 38 13.82 -30.78 34.26
C PRO A 38 12.34 -31.12 34.08
N PHE A 39 11.49 -30.11 33.82
CA PHE A 39 10.06 -30.32 33.58
C PHE A 39 9.79 -30.99 32.22
N LEU A 40 10.56 -30.66 31.18
CA LEU A 40 10.46 -31.33 29.88
C LEU A 40 10.86 -32.81 29.95
N HIS A 41 11.91 -33.13 30.72
CA HIS A 41 12.34 -34.51 30.91
C HIS A 41 11.34 -35.32 31.74
N ALA A 42 10.71 -34.69 32.75
CA ALA A 42 9.61 -35.31 33.50
C ALA A 42 8.37 -35.59 32.62
N LEU A 43 8.15 -34.78 31.58
CA LEU A 43 7.11 -34.98 30.58
C LEU A 43 7.48 -36.04 29.52
N GLY A 44 8.70 -36.60 29.59
CA GLY A 44 9.21 -37.61 28.67
C GLY A 44 9.81 -37.05 27.37
N ILE A 45 10.03 -35.73 27.27
CA ILE A 45 10.56 -35.08 26.06
C ILE A 45 12.08 -34.91 26.18
N TYR A 46 12.82 -35.83 25.55
CA TYR A 46 14.29 -35.81 25.55
C TYR A 46 14.89 -35.16 24.27
N TYR A 47 14.13 -35.14 23.18
CA TYR A 47 14.58 -34.63 21.89
C TYR A 47 13.78 -33.40 21.49
N TYR A 48 14.42 -32.23 21.56
CA TYR A 48 13.88 -30.97 21.07
C TYR A 48 15.00 -30.11 20.44
N PRO A 49 14.67 -29.22 19.49
CA PRO A 49 15.66 -28.37 18.83
C PRO A 49 16.38 -27.45 19.81
N ASN A 50 17.53 -26.88 19.43
CA ASN A 50 18.28 -25.98 20.29
C ASN A 50 17.42 -24.75 20.70
N ARG A 51 17.40 -24.40 21.99
CA ARG A 51 16.63 -23.26 22.55
C ARG A 51 16.99 -21.92 21.92
N TRP A 52 18.17 -21.79 21.30
CA TRP A 52 18.55 -20.57 20.58
C TRP A 52 17.56 -20.19 19.47
N TRP A 53 16.84 -21.15 18.90
CA TRP A 53 15.76 -20.89 17.95
C TRP A 53 14.63 -20.02 18.52
N SER A 54 14.43 -20.04 19.84
CA SER A 54 13.46 -19.17 20.51
C SER A 54 13.78 -17.68 20.35
N LEU A 55 15.06 -17.34 20.13
CA LEU A 55 15.54 -15.98 19.93
C LEU A 55 15.72 -15.68 18.44
N ALA A 56 16.18 -16.67 17.66
CA ALA A 56 16.38 -16.52 16.23
C ALA A 56 15.08 -16.21 15.47
N LEU A 57 13.98 -16.90 15.78
CA LEU A 57 12.69 -16.69 15.10
C LEU A 57 12.12 -15.27 15.28
N PRO A 58 11.96 -14.72 16.50
CA PRO A 58 11.43 -13.37 16.67
C PRO A 58 12.38 -12.30 16.12
N SER A 59 13.70 -12.46 16.29
CA SER A 59 14.67 -11.50 15.74
C SER A 59 14.68 -11.50 14.21
N PHE A 60 14.59 -12.69 13.59
CA PHE A 60 14.45 -12.81 12.14
C PHE A 60 13.17 -12.16 11.63
N LEU A 61 12.02 -12.34 12.30
CA LEU A 61 10.76 -11.74 11.88
C LEU A 61 10.82 -10.21 11.91
N VAL A 62 11.39 -9.63 12.97
CA VAL A 62 11.59 -8.17 13.08
C VAL A 62 12.52 -7.66 11.96
N MET A 63 13.65 -8.33 11.73
CA MET A 63 14.56 -7.94 10.65
C MET A 63 13.97 -8.13 9.26
N LEU A 64 13.16 -9.16 9.05
CA LEU A 64 12.44 -9.41 7.81
C LEU A 64 11.43 -8.28 7.53
N LEU A 65 10.71 -7.82 8.56
CA LEU A 65 9.78 -6.70 8.44
C LEU A 65 10.51 -5.41 8.04
N VAL A 66 11.62 -5.08 8.71
CA VAL A 66 12.45 -3.92 8.33
C VAL A 66 12.99 -4.07 6.91
N TYR A 67 13.47 -5.26 6.55
CA TYR A 67 13.95 -5.55 5.20
C TYR A 67 12.86 -5.33 4.15
N ILE A 68 11.62 -5.76 4.39
CA ILE A 68 10.51 -5.53 3.46
C ILE A 68 10.29 -4.02 3.23
N TYR A 69 10.30 -3.20 4.28
CA TYR A 69 10.17 -1.74 4.13
C TYR A 69 11.31 -1.13 3.32
N VAL A 70 12.56 -1.49 3.63
CA VAL A 70 13.73 -0.99 2.91
C VAL A 70 13.71 -1.45 1.46
N ALA A 71 13.38 -2.72 1.21
CA ALA A 71 13.29 -3.28 -0.12
C ALA A 71 12.19 -2.59 -0.94
N LEU A 72 10.99 -2.42 -0.38
CA LEU A 72 9.91 -1.68 -1.04
C LEU A 72 10.27 -0.21 -1.29
N ALA A 73 10.88 0.48 -0.32
CA ALA A 73 11.31 1.85 -0.49
C ALA A 73 12.37 1.97 -1.61
N SER A 74 13.35 1.06 -1.64
CA SER A 74 14.38 1.02 -2.68
C SER A 74 13.79 0.69 -4.06
N TYR A 75 12.83 -0.23 -4.14
CA TYR A 75 12.16 -0.60 -5.38
C TYR A 75 11.27 0.53 -5.90
N ASN A 76 10.48 1.15 -5.02
CA ASN A 76 9.66 2.31 -5.36
C ASN A 76 10.55 3.44 -5.89
N THR A 77 11.62 3.79 -5.18
CA THR A 77 12.52 4.90 -5.57
C THR A 77 13.34 4.59 -6.82
N GLY A 78 13.76 3.34 -7.02
CA GLY A 78 14.67 2.96 -8.10
C GLY A 78 13.99 2.53 -9.41
N TYR A 79 12.78 2.00 -9.34
CA TYR A 79 12.07 1.44 -10.51
C TYR A 79 10.71 2.08 -10.79
N LEU A 80 9.92 2.42 -9.76
CA LEU A 80 8.58 2.97 -9.97
C LEU A 80 8.57 4.50 -10.07
N THR A 81 9.41 5.18 -9.30
CA THR A 81 9.59 6.63 -9.36
C THR A 81 10.53 6.97 -10.51
N LEU A 82 10.07 7.85 -11.41
CA LEU A 82 10.90 8.33 -12.50
C LEU A 82 12.08 9.17 -11.98
N PRO A 83 13.24 9.14 -12.64
CA PRO A 83 14.35 10.02 -12.28
C PRO A 83 13.96 11.49 -12.48
N LEU A 84 14.46 12.38 -11.62
CA LEU A 84 14.17 13.82 -11.65
C LEU A 84 14.57 14.52 -12.95
N SER A 85 15.43 13.89 -13.75
CA SER A 85 15.86 14.39 -15.07
C SER A 85 15.00 13.88 -16.22
N SER A 86 13.95 13.09 -15.96
CA SER A 86 13.05 12.60 -17.01
C SER A 86 12.15 13.72 -17.52
N ILE A 87 12.04 13.86 -18.84
CA ILE A 87 11.14 14.83 -19.48
C ILE A 87 9.67 14.58 -19.13
N GLU A 88 9.33 13.34 -18.77
CA GLU A 88 7.98 12.95 -18.33
C GLU A 88 7.59 13.58 -16.98
N THR A 89 8.56 14.11 -16.22
CA THR A 89 8.30 14.85 -14.97
C THR A 89 8.08 16.35 -15.19
N ILE A 90 8.27 16.85 -16.43
CA ILE A 90 8.04 18.25 -16.79
C ILE A 90 6.57 18.42 -17.21
N ILE A 91 5.92 19.43 -16.64
CA ILE A 91 4.50 19.72 -16.84
C ILE A 91 4.38 21.20 -17.22
N ASP A 92 3.53 21.53 -18.20
CA ASP A 92 3.18 22.89 -18.59
C ASP A 92 1.71 23.22 -18.27
N ASP A 93 1.29 24.46 -18.53
CA ASP A 93 -0.08 24.91 -18.29
C ASP A 93 -1.13 24.16 -19.14
N ALA A 94 -0.74 23.57 -20.26
CA ALA A 94 -1.61 22.80 -21.16
C ALA A 94 -1.65 21.29 -20.83
N ALA A 95 -0.93 20.84 -19.81
CA ALA A 95 -0.88 19.44 -19.42
C ALA A 95 -2.23 18.94 -18.89
N ASN A 96 -2.65 17.76 -19.36
CA ASN A 96 -3.93 17.17 -19.00
C ASN A 96 -3.77 16.11 -17.91
N ILE A 97 -4.54 16.23 -16.83
CA ILE A 97 -4.52 15.27 -15.71
C ILE A 97 -5.31 14.02 -16.10
N ALA A 98 -4.67 12.86 -16.07
CA ALA A 98 -5.33 11.58 -16.34
C ALA A 98 -6.15 11.13 -15.12
N THR A 99 -7.45 11.45 -15.11
CA THR A 99 -8.37 10.98 -14.08
C THR A 99 -8.92 9.59 -14.41
N LEU A 100 -9.10 8.76 -13.38
CA LEU A 100 -9.80 7.49 -13.49
C LEU A 100 -11.25 7.63 -13.00
N ASP A 101 -12.15 6.92 -13.67
CA ASP A 101 -13.50 6.64 -13.18
C ASP A 101 -13.43 5.69 -11.96
N GLU A 102 -14.48 5.63 -11.14
CA GLU A 102 -14.58 4.75 -9.94
C GLU A 102 -14.32 3.27 -10.25
N ARG A 103 -14.43 2.89 -11.53
CA ARG A 103 -14.23 1.54 -12.07
C ARG A 103 -12.81 1.31 -12.62
N GLY A 104 -11.86 2.22 -12.36
CA GLY A 104 -10.46 2.11 -12.79
C GLY A 104 -10.24 2.26 -14.29
N ARG A 105 -11.23 2.82 -15.01
CA ARG A 105 -11.10 3.11 -16.44
C ARG A 105 -10.59 4.53 -16.58
N LYS A 106 -9.64 4.78 -17.50
CA LYS A 106 -9.29 6.13 -17.92
C LYS A 106 -10.59 6.86 -18.21
N ALA A 107 -10.86 7.94 -17.49
CA ALA A 107 -12.01 8.79 -17.77
C ALA A 107 -11.71 9.40 -19.15
N ALA A 108 -12.07 8.67 -20.20
CA ALA A 108 -11.98 9.15 -21.56
C ALA A 108 -12.84 10.39 -21.57
N GLY A 109 -12.18 11.55 -21.59
CA GLY A 109 -12.83 12.84 -21.63
C GLY A 109 -13.92 12.75 -22.68
N VAL A 110 -15.17 12.81 -22.22
CA VAL A 110 -16.35 12.75 -23.08
C VAL A 110 -16.07 13.65 -24.26
N ARG A 111 -16.09 13.06 -25.46
CA ARG A 111 -15.76 13.65 -26.78
C ARG A 111 -16.74 14.76 -27.19
N GLU A 112 -17.47 15.33 -26.23
CA GLU A 112 -18.63 16.17 -26.41
C GLU A 112 -18.55 17.40 -25.51
N ARG A 113 -17.62 18.31 -25.85
CA ARG A 113 -17.75 19.77 -25.67
C ARG A 113 -16.51 20.46 -26.25
N ARG A 114 -16.45 20.49 -27.57
CA ARG A 114 -15.40 21.13 -28.37
C ARG A 114 -15.43 22.68 -28.32
N LYS A 115 -15.98 23.34 -27.29
CA LYS A 115 -16.15 24.81 -27.36
C LYS A 115 -15.96 25.68 -26.12
N GLU A 116 -15.61 25.13 -24.97
CA GLU A 116 -15.32 25.95 -23.75
C GLU A 116 -14.01 25.52 -23.05
N ARG A 117 -13.20 24.65 -23.67
CA ARG A 117 -12.04 23.97 -23.04
C ARG A 117 -10.67 24.55 -23.42
N ALA A 118 -10.58 25.84 -23.72
CA ALA A 118 -9.28 26.47 -23.93
C ALA A 118 -8.57 26.83 -22.61
N ASP A 119 -9.32 26.96 -21.51
CA ASP A 119 -8.82 27.46 -20.22
C ASP A 119 -8.73 26.41 -19.10
N ARG A 120 -8.98 25.12 -19.40
CA ARG A 120 -8.84 24.02 -18.42
C ARG A 120 -7.39 23.53 -18.34
N GLY A 121 -6.48 24.47 -18.10
CA GLY A 121 -5.12 24.14 -17.66
C GLY A 121 -5.09 23.71 -16.20
N LEU A 122 -3.87 23.52 -15.68
CA LEU A 122 -3.52 23.23 -14.28
C LEU A 122 -4.37 23.92 -13.20
N ARG A 123 -4.96 25.08 -13.51
CA ARG A 123 -5.75 25.95 -12.62
C ARG A 123 -6.96 25.27 -11.96
N ASP A 124 -7.50 24.19 -12.53
CA ASP A 124 -8.65 23.47 -11.97
C ASP A 124 -8.26 22.23 -11.13
N TRP A 125 -7.00 22.14 -10.68
CA TRP A 125 -6.51 20.98 -9.92
C TRP A 125 -7.30 20.70 -8.63
N GLN A 126 -7.89 21.74 -8.02
CA GLN A 126 -8.71 21.62 -6.82
C GLN A 126 -9.97 20.76 -7.03
N SER A 127 -10.57 20.81 -8.23
CA SER A 127 -11.75 19.99 -8.55
C SER A 127 -11.39 18.52 -8.84
N VAL A 128 -10.11 18.26 -9.12
CA VAL A 128 -9.56 16.93 -9.42
C VAL A 128 -8.92 16.28 -8.18
N TRP A 129 -8.66 17.05 -7.12
CA TRP A 129 -8.04 16.55 -5.87
C TRP A 129 -8.74 15.34 -5.25
N SER A 130 -10.07 15.25 -5.39
CA SER A 130 -10.86 14.13 -4.87
C SER A 130 -11.02 12.95 -5.83
N GLN A 131 -10.45 13.02 -7.05
CA GLN A 131 -10.55 11.96 -8.06
C GLN A 131 -9.29 11.08 -8.03
N GLY A 132 -9.46 9.76 -8.12
CA GLY A 132 -8.35 8.83 -8.22
C GLY A 132 -7.63 8.99 -9.57
N THR A 133 -6.34 9.30 -9.53
CA THR A 133 -5.45 9.25 -10.71
C THR A 133 -4.96 7.82 -10.94
N ASP A 134 -4.42 7.54 -12.12
CA ASP A 134 -4.02 6.19 -12.59
C ASP A 134 -2.95 5.55 -11.68
N ALA A 135 -3.43 4.86 -10.64
CA ALA A 135 -2.75 3.87 -9.79
C ALA A 135 -1.75 4.30 -8.72
N VAL A 136 -1.57 5.59 -8.45
CA VAL A 136 -0.92 6.06 -7.20
C VAL A 136 -1.72 7.26 -6.68
N MET A 137 -1.92 7.35 -5.37
CA MET A 137 -2.44 8.55 -4.70
C MET A 137 -1.40 9.68 -4.75
N ASP A 138 -0.82 9.92 -5.91
CA ASP A 138 0.11 11.01 -6.12
C ASP A 138 -0.72 12.28 -6.30
N VAL A 139 -0.38 13.28 -5.51
CA VAL A 139 -0.91 14.63 -5.68
C VAL A 139 -0.56 15.07 -7.11
N PRO A 140 -1.51 15.64 -7.88
CA PRO A 140 -1.21 16.14 -9.21
C PRO A 140 -0.01 17.10 -9.14
N LEU A 141 1.11 16.71 -9.76
CA LEU A 141 2.36 17.49 -9.78
C LEU A 141 2.12 18.94 -10.20
N GLY A 142 1.18 19.16 -11.12
CA GLY A 142 0.76 20.51 -11.49
C GLY A 142 0.19 21.33 -10.33
N GLY A 143 -0.68 20.74 -9.50
CA GLY A 143 -1.20 21.41 -8.30
C GLY A 143 -0.11 21.68 -7.26
N VAL A 144 0.88 20.78 -7.12
CA VAL A 144 2.05 21.02 -6.25
C VAL A 144 2.89 22.18 -6.76
N CYS A 145 3.17 22.22 -8.07
CA CYS A 145 3.91 23.31 -8.69
C CYS A 145 3.18 24.65 -8.55
N GLU A 146 1.86 24.68 -8.67
CA GLU A 146 1.06 25.89 -8.46
C GLU A 146 1.17 26.39 -7.01
N VAL A 147 1.10 25.50 -6.02
CA VAL A 147 1.22 25.88 -4.60
C VAL A 147 2.64 26.35 -4.25
N LEU A 148 3.67 25.70 -4.80
CA LEU A 148 5.07 26.02 -4.49
C LEU A 148 5.62 27.20 -5.29
N TYR A 149 5.19 27.38 -6.54
CA TYR A 149 5.79 28.32 -7.49
C TYR A 149 4.79 29.33 -8.07
N GLY A 150 3.49 29.26 -7.73
CA GLY A 150 2.47 30.19 -8.23
C GLY A 150 2.75 31.64 -7.88
N GLU A 151 3.20 31.92 -6.64
CA GLU A 151 3.55 33.28 -6.21
C GLU A 151 4.72 33.90 -6.99
N LEU A 152 5.61 33.08 -7.56
CA LEU A 152 6.73 33.57 -8.38
C LEU A 152 6.28 34.01 -9.78
N ARG A 153 5.14 33.51 -10.28
CA ARG A 153 4.57 33.93 -11.57
C ARG A 153 3.90 35.29 -11.45
N ASP A 154 3.10 35.51 -10.41
CA ASP A 154 2.36 36.78 -10.23
C ASP A 154 3.29 37.98 -9.99
N ASN A 155 4.43 37.78 -9.32
CA ASN A 155 5.39 38.86 -9.03
C ASN A 155 6.27 39.26 -10.23
N GLY A 156 6.23 38.53 -11.35
CA GLY A 156 7.02 38.82 -12.56
C GLY A 156 6.26 39.60 -13.64
N GLU A 157 4.96 39.84 -13.45
CA GLU A 157 4.08 40.56 -14.39
C GLU A 157 3.82 42.03 -14.01
N GLU A 158 4.45 42.55 -12.93
CA GLU A 158 4.55 43.98 -12.60
C GLU A 158 5.86 44.61 -13.07
#